data_AF-A0A7C6SKF4-F1
#
_entry.id   AF-A0A7C6SKF4-F1
#
_cell.length_a   1.000
_cell.length_b   1.000
_cell.length_c   1.000
_cell.angle_alpha   90.00
_cell.angle_beta   90.00
_cell.angle_gamma   90.00
#
_symmetry.space_group_name_H-M   'P 1'
#
loop_
_entity.id
_entity.type
_entity.pdbx_description
1 polymer ?
#
loop_
_entity_poly.entity_id
_entity_poly.type
_entity_poly.pdbx_seq_one_letter_code
_entity_poly.pdbx_strand_id
1 'polypeptide(L)'
;KEPYSNPDFRWAIAMAMNFDEISMNIFNGVGRASPFPILTATSAMQELYYKPIQPWLEEFELDLGDGTTVKPFDSGYAERMAETLRAEGKDIPTDKEDLIDMFGIGCWKFDPASAEKLLIKAGLEKKDGKWHYNGEPFTINMTYLADTEAQAGRGLIAAHYQLVKFGLDCTLSSESSATWDTNAATGNFEIGGYWPTGGITKDIYSQINGWDADLIVALGERGAGQGSRWNNAEATEIIHQLAKLSPEDEKSYELSKEFVKIAIEDMPFIGFHSGVKFVPTNSSIWGNYPSAENPYNGPWWWWSCFKYITTEVTPVEK
;
A
#
# COMPACT_ATOMS: atom_id res chain seq x y z
N LYS A 1 0.62 13.86 -13.36
CA LYS A 1 0.98 15.28 -13.12
C LYS A 1 2.44 15.28 -12.74
N GLU A 2 3.32 15.98 -13.45
CA GLU A 2 4.73 16.05 -13.03
C GLU A 2 4.88 16.84 -11.72
N PRO A 3 5.84 16.49 -10.83
CA PRO A 3 6.77 15.36 -10.93
C PRO A 3 6.17 14.01 -10.46
N TYR A 4 4.93 13.97 -9.99
CA TYR A 4 4.27 12.77 -9.45
C TYR A 4 4.17 11.60 -10.46
N SER A 5 4.17 11.88 -11.77
CA SER A 5 4.18 10.85 -12.82
C SER A 5 5.55 10.20 -13.04
N ASN A 6 6.64 10.75 -12.48
CA ASN A 6 7.95 10.15 -12.55
C ASN A 6 8.14 9.04 -11.48
N PRO A 7 8.52 7.79 -11.84
CA PRO A 7 8.78 6.73 -10.86
C PRO A 7 9.91 7.06 -9.88
N ASP A 8 10.95 7.78 -10.31
CA ASP A 8 12.04 8.19 -9.42
C ASP A 8 11.52 9.09 -8.28
N PHE A 9 10.56 9.97 -8.57
CA PHE A 9 9.90 10.78 -7.54
C PHE A 9 9.15 9.88 -6.54
N ARG A 10 8.36 8.91 -7.03
CA ARG A 10 7.56 8.03 -6.17
C ARG A 10 8.43 7.15 -5.28
N TRP A 11 9.53 6.62 -5.83
CA TRP A 11 10.54 5.90 -5.06
C TRP A 11 11.27 6.78 -4.06
N ALA A 12 11.58 8.03 -4.41
CA ALA A 12 12.16 8.98 -3.47
C ALA A 12 11.25 9.22 -2.26
N ILE A 13 9.94 9.40 -2.48
CA ILE A 13 8.97 9.53 -1.39
C ILE A 13 8.98 8.27 -0.52
N ALA A 14 8.96 7.08 -1.11
CA ALA A 14 8.99 5.81 -0.37
C ALA A 14 10.25 5.69 0.50
N MET A 15 11.43 5.97 -0.05
CA MET A 15 12.72 5.82 0.63
C MET A 15 13.02 6.93 1.64
N ALA A 16 12.32 8.08 1.55
CA ALA A 16 12.38 9.15 2.53
C ALA A 16 11.62 8.85 3.83
N MET A 17 10.85 7.74 3.87
CA MET A 17 10.02 7.39 5.02
C MET A 17 10.59 6.18 5.77
N ASN A 18 10.64 6.31 7.10
CA ASN A 18 11.00 5.24 8.02
C ASN A 18 9.75 4.42 8.38
N PHE A 19 9.64 3.26 7.74
CA PHE A 19 8.51 2.36 7.90
C PHE A 19 8.37 1.79 9.32
N ASP A 20 9.49 1.48 10.00
CA ASP A 20 9.50 0.99 11.37
C ASP A 20 8.84 2.02 12.31
N GLU A 21 9.23 3.29 12.21
CA GLU A 21 8.63 4.40 12.99
C GLU A 21 7.14 4.60 12.67
N ILE A 22 6.75 4.52 11.39
CA ILE A 22 5.34 4.61 10.99
C ILE A 22 4.54 3.47 11.61
N SER A 23 5.06 2.24 11.57
CA SER A 23 4.41 1.07 12.17
C SER A 23 4.21 1.22 13.68
N MET A 24 5.23 1.70 14.38
CA MET A 24 5.13 1.97 15.82
C MET A 24 4.07 3.03 16.14
N ASN A 25 3.92 4.07 15.32
CA ASN A 25 2.98 5.16 15.56
C ASN A 25 1.49 4.79 15.36
N ILE A 26 1.16 3.86 14.46
CA ILE A 26 -0.24 3.60 14.10
C ILE A 26 -0.90 2.67 15.13
N PHE A 27 -0.27 1.53 15.44
CA PHE A 27 -0.81 0.47 16.31
C PHE A 27 0.24 -0.15 17.24
N ASN A 28 1.25 0.61 17.67
CA ASN A 28 2.36 0.09 18.48
C ASN A 28 3.00 -1.14 17.81
N GLY A 29 3.28 -1.04 16.51
CA GLY A 29 3.93 -2.09 15.72
C GLY A 29 3.03 -3.26 15.32
N VAL A 30 1.76 -3.29 15.73
CA VAL A 30 0.83 -4.35 15.33
C VAL A 30 0.35 -4.12 13.89
N GLY A 31 0.88 -4.89 12.96
CA GLY A 31 0.43 -4.90 11.58
C GLY A 31 1.43 -5.54 10.63
N ARG A 32 0.91 -6.22 9.62
CA ARG A 32 1.74 -6.83 8.57
C ARG A 32 2.13 -5.78 7.53
N ALA A 33 3.41 -5.66 7.23
CA ALA A 33 3.91 -4.86 6.13
C ALA A 33 3.30 -5.32 4.80
N SER A 34 2.95 -4.37 3.96
CA SER A 34 2.34 -4.60 2.64
C SER A 34 3.05 -3.75 1.59
N PRO A 35 4.34 -4.01 1.30
CA PRO A 35 5.15 -3.15 0.43
C PRO A 35 4.68 -3.13 -1.03
N PHE A 36 4.00 -4.16 -1.52
CA PHE A 36 3.61 -4.21 -2.93
C PHE A 36 2.53 -3.17 -3.25
N PRO A 37 2.70 -2.37 -4.31
CA PRO A 37 1.61 -1.59 -4.86
C PRO A 37 0.53 -2.53 -5.42
N ILE A 38 -0.72 -2.07 -5.39
CA ILE A 38 -1.93 -2.68 -5.94
C ILE A 38 -2.33 -4.02 -5.30
N LEU A 39 -1.43 -4.74 -4.62
CA LEU A 39 -1.73 -5.98 -3.92
C LEU A 39 -1.52 -5.84 -2.42
N THR A 40 -2.46 -6.36 -1.62
CA THR A 40 -2.35 -6.35 -0.15
C THR A 40 -1.76 -7.65 0.37
N ALA A 41 -0.92 -7.57 1.40
CA ALA A 41 -0.25 -8.69 2.06
C ALA A 41 -1.19 -9.56 2.94
N THR A 42 -2.35 -9.97 2.44
CA THR A 42 -3.18 -10.98 3.14
C THR A 42 -2.44 -12.31 3.25
N SER A 43 -2.85 -13.20 4.15
CA SER A 43 -2.14 -14.49 4.31
C SER A 43 -2.17 -15.32 3.03
N ALA A 44 -3.24 -15.22 2.24
CA ALA A 44 -3.30 -15.84 0.93
C ALA A 44 -2.30 -15.20 -0.06
N MET A 45 -2.20 -13.87 -0.10
CA MET A 45 -1.27 -13.19 -1.01
C MET A 45 0.18 -13.37 -0.60
N GLN A 46 0.47 -13.57 0.69
CA GLN A 46 1.82 -13.90 1.16
C GLN A 46 2.36 -15.14 0.43
N GLU A 47 1.57 -16.22 0.41
CA GLU A 47 1.92 -17.46 -0.29
C GLU A 47 1.85 -17.34 -1.82
N LEU A 48 0.83 -16.64 -2.32
CA LEU A 48 0.56 -16.58 -3.76
C LEU A 48 1.44 -15.58 -4.52
N TYR A 49 1.95 -14.53 -3.88
CA TYR A 49 2.65 -13.45 -4.59
C TYR A 49 3.88 -12.93 -3.85
N TYR A 50 3.80 -12.65 -2.55
CA TYR A 50 4.93 -12.01 -1.84
C TYR A 50 6.13 -12.93 -1.74
N LYS A 51 5.98 -14.13 -1.16
CA LYS A 51 7.06 -15.10 -1.03
C LYS A 51 7.62 -15.53 -2.41
N PRO A 52 6.80 -15.82 -3.44
CA PRO A 52 7.31 -16.12 -4.78
C PRO A 52 8.09 -14.98 -5.46
N ILE A 53 7.74 -13.71 -5.21
CA ILE A 53 8.40 -12.54 -5.80
C ILE A 53 9.61 -12.08 -4.96
N GLN A 54 9.71 -12.48 -3.69
CA GLN A 54 10.79 -12.06 -2.79
C GLN A 54 12.20 -12.24 -3.36
N PRO A 55 12.59 -13.38 -4.00
CA PRO A 55 13.93 -13.51 -4.57
C PRO A 55 14.25 -12.45 -5.64
N TRP A 56 13.24 -11.99 -6.38
CA TRP A 56 13.41 -10.89 -7.33
C TRP A 56 13.56 -9.54 -6.61
N LEU A 57 12.83 -9.30 -5.52
CA LEU A 57 12.97 -8.08 -4.72
C LEU A 57 14.37 -7.91 -4.13
N GLU A 58 14.98 -9.01 -3.69
CA GLU A 58 16.32 -9.02 -3.08
C GLU A 58 17.42 -8.66 -4.10
N GLU A 59 17.13 -8.79 -5.40
CA GLU A 59 18.01 -8.41 -6.51
C GLU A 59 17.57 -7.15 -7.25
N PHE A 60 16.36 -6.65 -6.98
CA PHE A 60 15.83 -5.45 -7.61
C PHE A 60 16.65 -4.22 -7.19
N GLU A 61 17.05 -3.42 -8.18
CA GLU A 61 17.89 -2.24 -8.00
C GLU A 61 17.26 -1.01 -8.65
N LEU A 62 17.36 0.12 -7.96
CA LEU A 62 17.04 1.44 -8.49
C LEU A 62 18.31 2.13 -8.96
N ASP A 63 18.30 2.68 -10.17
CA ASP A 63 19.32 3.59 -10.65
C ASP A 63 19.15 4.98 -10.03
N LEU A 64 20.18 5.47 -9.35
CA LEU A 64 20.18 6.77 -8.66
C LEU A 64 20.55 7.94 -9.58
N GLY A 65 20.86 7.68 -10.86
CA GLY A 65 21.12 8.71 -11.87
C GLY A 65 22.52 9.32 -11.83
N ASP A 66 23.37 8.90 -10.88
CA ASP A 66 24.76 9.31 -10.72
C ASP A 66 25.76 8.17 -11.02
N GLY A 67 25.29 7.11 -11.67
CA GLY A 67 26.05 5.89 -11.94
C GLY A 67 26.12 4.91 -10.77
N THR A 68 25.40 5.18 -9.67
CA THR A 68 25.22 4.24 -8.54
C THR A 68 23.81 3.67 -8.50
N THR A 69 23.66 2.48 -7.91
CA THR A 69 22.37 1.82 -7.69
C THR A 69 22.12 1.56 -6.21
N VAL A 70 20.87 1.28 -5.85
CA VAL A 70 20.48 0.83 -4.52
C VAL A 70 19.45 -0.30 -4.60
N LYS A 71 19.60 -1.32 -3.74
CA LYS A 71 18.57 -2.33 -3.49
C LYS A 71 17.57 -1.76 -2.48
N PRO A 72 16.31 -1.46 -2.87
CA PRO A 72 15.37 -0.73 -2.01
C PRO A 72 14.56 -1.63 -1.09
N PHE A 73 14.58 -2.96 -1.29
CA PHE A 73 13.85 -3.89 -0.44
C PHE A 73 14.64 -4.20 0.84
N ASP A 74 13.94 -4.18 1.97
CA ASP A 74 14.48 -4.48 3.29
C ASP A 74 13.73 -5.67 3.91
N SER A 75 14.36 -6.85 3.85
CA SER A 75 13.84 -8.09 4.43
C SER A 75 14.02 -8.19 5.95
N GLY A 76 14.76 -7.25 6.56
CA GLY A 76 15.06 -7.26 8.00
C GLY A 76 13.94 -6.71 8.88
N TYR A 77 12.85 -6.21 8.28
CA TYR A 77 11.74 -5.57 8.98
C TYR A 77 11.14 -6.41 10.12
N ALA A 78 10.79 -7.67 9.83
CA ALA A 78 10.09 -8.53 10.79
C ALA A 78 10.93 -8.78 12.06
N GLU A 79 12.23 -9.00 11.90
CA GLU A 79 13.15 -9.22 13.02
C GLU A 79 13.29 -7.95 13.87
N ARG A 80 13.49 -6.78 13.25
CA ARG A 80 13.63 -5.49 13.96
C ARG A 80 12.36 -5.11 14.74
N MET A 81 11.19 -5.31 14.14
CA MET A 81 9.92 -5.06 14.83
C MET A 81 9.74 -6.02 16.00
N ALA A 82 10.06 -7.30 15.83
CA ALA A 82 9.98 -8.28 16.89
C ALA A 82 10.91 -7.94 18.08
N GLU A 83 12.15 -7.55 17.80
CA GLU A 83 13.10 -7.11 18.82
C GLU A 83 12.58 -5.91 19.61
N THR A 84 12.06 -4.91 18.91
CA THR A 84 11.49 -3.69 19.51
C THR A 84 10.30 -4.03 20.42
N LEU A 85 9.36 -4.83 19.93
CA LEU A 85 8.16 -5.20 20.69
C LEU A 85 8.46 -6.11 21.87
N ARG A 86 9.41 -7.04 21.76
CA ARG A 86 9.87 -7.83 22.91
C ARG A 86 10.56 -6.97 23.96
N ALA A 87 11.33 -5.95 23.56
CA ALA A 87 11.94 -5.00 24.50
C ALA A 87 10.88 -4.19 25.26
N GLU A 88 9.70 -3.97 24.66
CA GLU A 88 8.51 -3.39 25.32
C GLU A 88 7.71 -4.39 26.18
N GLY A 89 8.16 -5.64 26.28
CA GLY A 89 7.52 -6.70 27.06
C GLY A 89 6.33 -7.36 26.37
N LYS A 90 6.20 -7.24 25.04
CA LYS A 90 5.20 -7.97 24.26
C LYS A 90 5.62 -9.42 24.07
N ASP A 91 4.64 -10.32 24.08
CA ASP A 91 4.84 -11.73 23.75
C ASP A 91 4.84 -11.88 22.22
N ILE A 92 6.04 -11.97 21.63
CA ILE A 92 6.25 -12.06 20.19
C ILE A 92 7.02 -13.36 19.88
N PRO A 93 6.55 -14.20 18.93
CA PRO A 93 7.20 -15.46 18.56
C PRO A 93 8.66 -15.27 18.16
N THR A 94 9.53 -16.24 18.43
CA THR A 94 10.96 -16.21 18.06
C THR A 94 11.27 -16.93 16.75
N ASP A 95 10.37 -17.78 16.28
CA ASP A 95 10.53 -18.48 15.02
C ASP A 95 10.43 -17.52 13.83
N LYS A 96 11.29 -17.70 12.83
CA LYS A 96 11.37 -16.79 11.69
C LYS A 96 10.10 -16.82 10.84
N GLU A 97 9.53 -18.00 10.59
CA GLU A 97 8.32 -18.11 9.77
C GLU A 97 7.13 -17.48 10.47
N ASP A 98 7.02 -17.65 11.80
CA ASP A 98 5.99 -16.97 12.60
C ASP A 98 6.14 -15.44 12.54
N LEU A 99 7.38 -14.93 12.55
CA LEU A 99 7.64 -13.49 12.39
C LEU A 99 7.26 -12.99 10.99
N ILE A 100 7.56 -13.76 9.95
CA ILE A 100 7.21 -13.40 8.56
C ILE A 100 5.70 -13.47 8.36
N ASP A 101 4.99 -14.44 8.94
CA ASP A 101 3.53 -14.43 8.93
C ASP A 101 2.98 -13.21 9.70
N MET A 102 3.55 -12.86 10.85
CA MET A 102 3.08 -11.73 11.65
C MET A 102 3.33 -10.37 10.98
N PHE A 103 4.55 -10.12 10.52
CA PHE A 103 5.02 -8.81 10.07
C PHE A 103 5.21 -8.69 8.55
N GLY A 104 5.23 -9.80 7.81
CA GLY A 104 5.43 -9.84 6.37
C GLY A 104 6.91 -10.02 5.97
N ILE A 105 7.14 -10.21 4.68
CA ILE A 105 8.48 -10.53 4.12
C ILE A 105 9.50 -9.38 4.19
N GLY A 106 9.06 -8.16 4.46
CA GLY A 106 9.90 -6.97 4.43
C GLY A 106 9.12 -5.69 4.15
N CYS A 107 9.85 -4.59 4.01
CA CYS A 107 9.32 -3.28 3.67
C CYS A 107 10.24 -2.55 2.67
N TRP A 108 9.87 -1.33 2.27
CA TRP A 108 10.79 -0.45 1.56
C TRP A 108 11.79 0.17 2.53
N LYS A 109 13.06 0.20 2.14
CA LYS A 109 14.18 0.67 2.94
C LYS A 109 14.10 2.17 3.17
N PHE A 110 14.31 2.59 4.41
CA PHE A 110 14.57 3.99 4.73
C PHE A 110 16.01 4.36 4.37
N ASP A 111 16.17 5.18 3.34
CA ASP A 111 17.46 5.69 2.87
C ASP A 111 17.30 7.11 2.30
N PRO A 112 17.34 8.13 3.17
CA PRO A 112 17.24 9.53 2.78
C PRO A 112 18.28 9.99 1.76
N ALA A 113 19.47 9.38 1.74
CA ALA A 113 20.53 9.78 0.82
C ALA A 113 20.19 9.35 -0.61
N SER A 114 19.72 8.11 -0.77
CA SER A 114 19.20 7.62 -2.06
C SER A 114 17.93 8.38 -2.48
N ALA A 115 17.03 8.69 -1.54
CA ALA A 115 15.84 9.51 -1.82
C ALA A 115 16.20 10.91 -2.35
N GLU A 116 17.22 11.57 -1.80
CA GLU A 116 17.68 12.88 -2.28
C GLU A 116 18.18 12.81 -3.73
N LYS A 117 18.95 11.77 -4.08
CA LYS A 117 19.42 11.55 -5.45
C LYS A 117 18.26 11.29 -6.42
N LEU A 118 17.27 10.50 -6.02
CA LEU A 118 16.08 10.22 -6.82
C LEU A 118 15.21 11.47 -7.04
N LEU A 119 15.07 12.35 -6.04
CA LEU A 119 14.40 13.65 -6.25
C LEU A 119 15.14 14.52 -7.28
N ILE A 120 16.47 14.56 -7.21
CA ILE A 120 17.30 15.29 -8.18
C ILE A 120 17.14 14.70 -9.59
N LYS A 121 17.19 13.36 -9.70
CA LYS A 121 16.96 12.63 -10.95
C LYS A 121 15.56 12.90 -11.52
N ALA A 122 14.55 13.06 -10.66
CA ALA A 122 13.19 13.43 -11.03
C ALA A 122 13.03 14.92 -11.42
N GLY A 123 14.11 15.72 -11.38
CA GLY A 123 14.13 17.12 -11.81
C GLY A 123 13.87 18.14 -10.69
N LEU A 124 13.89 17.72 -9.42
CA LEU A 124 13.83 18.65 -8.30
C LEU A 124 15.22 19.19 -7.96
N GLU A 125 15.25 20.41 -7.44
CA GLU A 125 16.48 21.08 -7.01
C GLU A 125 16.35 21.53 -5.56
N LYS A 126 17.42 21.38 -4.77
CA LYS A 126 17.46 21.86 -3.39
C LYS A 126 18.15 23.22 -3.34
N LYS A 127 17.41 24.27 -2.97
CA LYS A 127 17.91 25.66 -2.83
C LYS A 127 17.59 26.16 -1.42
N ASP A 128 18.59 26.63 -0.70
CA ASP A 128 18.46 27.12 0.68
C ASP A 128 17.72 26.13 1.62
N GLY A 129 17.98 24.84 1.43
CA GLY A 129 17.35 23.76 2.20
C GLY A 129 15.91 23.42 1.81
N LYS A 130 15.34 24.06 0.78
CA LYS A 130 14.00 23.79 0.27
C LYS A 130 14.02 23.19 -1.13
N TRP A 131 13.11 22.25 -1.37
CA TRP A 131 12.92 21.63 -2.68
C TRP A 131 12.15 22.56 -3.62
N HIS A 132 12.62 22.63 -4.86
CA HIS A 132 12.03 23.38 -5.95
C HIS A 132 11.84 22.47 -7.16
N TYR A 133 10.83 22.75 -7.97
CA TYR A 133 10.59 22.05 -9.23
C TYR A 133 10.25 23.08 -10.30
N ASN A 134 10.94 23.01 -11.45
CA ASN A 134 10.82 24.01 -12.52
C ASN A 134 10.99 25.47 -12.07
N GLY A 135 11.88 25.70 -11.09
CA GLY A 135 12.20 27.04 -10.58
C GLY A 135 11.31 27.55 -9.44
N GLU A 136 10.18 26.91 -9.18
CA GLU A 136 9.24 27.30 -8.11
C GLU A 136 9.41 26.42 -6.86
N PRO A 137 9.11 26.93 -5.65
CA PRO A 137 9.06 26.11 -4.44
C PRO A 137 8.10 24.93 -4.63
N PHE A 138 8.56 23.72 -4.33
CA PHE A 138 7.76 22.51 -4.48
C PHE A 138 6.99 22.22 -3.20
N THR A 139 5.66 22.29 -3.30
CA THR A 139 4.73 21.97 -2.21
C THR A 139 3.89 20.75 -2.54
N ILE A 140 3.51 20.00 -1.50
CA ILE A 140 2.68 18.80 -1.60
C ILE A 140 1.47 18.93 -0.68
N ASN A 141 0.27 18.84 -1.23
CA ASN A 141 -0.95 18.71 -0.46
C ASN A 141 -1.28 17.24 -0.18
N MET A 142 -1.25 16.88 1.10
CA MET A 142 -1.58 15.55 1.59
C MET A 142 -2.98 15.54 2.20
N THR A 143 -3.81 14.59 1.80
CA THR A 143 -5.21 14.51 2.28
C THR A 143 -5.57 13.11 2.77
N TYR A 144 -6.41 13.04 3.81
CA TYR A 144 -6.99 11.77 4.29
C TYR A 144 -8.48 11.93 4.60
N LEU A 145 -9.19 10.81 4.65
CA LEU A 145 -10.61 10.78 4.97
C LEU A 145 -10.86 11.16 6.45
N ALA A 146 -11.75 12.12 6.70
CA ALA A 146 -12.16 12.52 8.04
C ALA A 146 -13.06 11.46 8.71
N ASP A 147 -13.02 11.42 10.05
CA ASP A 147 -13.93 10.68 10.95
C ASP A 147 -14.01 9.15 10.79
N THR A 148 -13.40 8.58 9.76
CA THR A 148 -13.38 7.16 9.43
C THR A 148 -11.98 6.73 9.02
N GLU A 149 -11.76 5.43 8.83
CA GLU A 149 -10.48 4.88 8.35
C GLU A 149 -9.23 5.33 9.13
N ALA A 150 -9.35 5.37 10.46
CA ALA A 150 -8.34 5.91 11.37
C ALA A 150 -6.92 5.36 11.14
N GLN A 151 -6.76 4.08 10.78
CA GLN A 151 -5.46 3.50 10.48
C GLN A 151 -4.81 4.15 9.24
N ALA A 152 -5.57 4.38 8.16
CA ALA A 152 -5.05 5.04 6.95
C ALA A 152 -4.71 6.50 7.22
N GLY A 153 -5.61 7.23 7.91
CA GLY A 153 -5.37 8.63 8.29
C GLY A 153 -4.12 8.79 9.16
N ARG A 154 -3.95 7.93 10.17
CA ARG A 154 -2.74 7.93 11.03
C ARG A 154 -1.47 7.61 10.26
N GLY A 155 -1.53 6.68 9.30
CA GLY A 155 -0.40 6.38 8.43
C GLY A 155 0.02 7.59 7.59
N LEU A 156 -0.94 8.30 7.00
CA LEU A 156 -0.64 9.53 6.26
C LEU A 156 -0.11 10.65 7.15
N ILE A 157 -0.65 10.82 8.36
CA ILE A 157 -0.15 11.79 9.34
C ILE A 157 1.32 11.48 9.68
N ALA A 158 1.66 10.21 9.92
CA ALA A 158 3.04 9.81 10.20
C ALA A 158 3.97 10.05 9.00
N ALA A 159 3.51 9.71 7.79
CA ALA A 159 4.22 10.00 6.54
C ALA A 159 4.46 11.51 6.35
N HIS A 160 3.45 12.36 6.59
CA HIS A 160 3.56 13.82 6.52
C HIS A 160 4.70 14.34 7.39
N TYR A 161 4.75 13.96 8.66
CA TYR A 161 5.81 14.42 9.57
C TYR A 161 7.20 13.96 9.14
N GLN A 162 7.34 12.75 8.59
CA GLN A 162 8.62 12.27 8.09
C GLN A 162 9.05 12.98 6.81
N LEU A 163 8.13 13.24 5.88
CA LEU A 163 8.44 13.99 4.66
C LEU A 163 8.81 15.45 4.96
N VAL A 164 8.14 16.09 5.92
CA VAL A 164 8.53 17.42 6.41
C VAL A 164 9.92 17.39 7.05
N LYS A 165 10.21 16.37 7.88
CA LYS A 165 11.54 16.17 8.48
C LYS A 165 12.62 15.94 7.43
N PHE A 166 12.30 15.28 6.32
CA PHE A 166 13.17 15.09 5.17
C PHE A 166 13.41 16.38 4.37
N GLY A 167 12.55 17.40 4.55
CA GLY A 167 12.69 18.74 3.98
C GLY A 167 11.72 19.08 2.86
N LEU A 168 10.71 18.23 2.58
CA LEU A 168 9.62 18.54 1.66
C LEU A 168 8.61 19.49 2.33
N ASP A 169 8.07 20.43 1.55
CA ASP A 169 7.03 21.35 2.03
C ASP A 169 5.65 20.71 1.86
N CYS A 170 5.19 19.99 2.88
CA CYS A 170 3.91 19.28 2.84
C CYS A 170 2.85 19.96 3.71
N THR A 171 1.66 20.17 3.15
CA THR A 171 0.45 20.49 3.91
C THR A 171 -0.37 19.23 4.18
N LEU A 172 -1.12 19.20 5.27
CA LEU A 172 -1.97 18.07 5.64
C LEU A 172 -3.37 18.54 5.98
N SER A 173 -4.39 17.94 5.38
CA SER A 173 -5.79 18.20 5.72
C SER A 173 -6.63 16.93 5.68
N SER A 174 -7.76 16.94 6.40
CA SER A 174 -8.77 15.90 6.30
C SER A 174 -9.92 16.34 5.41
N GLU A 175 -10.56 15.38 4.75
CA GLU A 175 -11.66 15.62 3.81
C GLU A 175 -12.93 14.86 4.22
N SER A 176 -14.10 15.45 3.96
CA SER A 176 -15.37 14.70 4.05
C SER A 176 -15.41 13.57 3.02
N SER A 177 -16.19 12.50 3.25
CA SER A 177 -16.34 11.41 2.28
C SER A 177 -16.79 11.87 0.90
N ALA A 178 -17.70 12.85 0.82
CA ALA A 178 -18.15 13.38 -0.47
C ALA A 178 -17.02 14.11 -1.24
N THR A 179 -16.19 14.87 -0.53
CA THR A 179 -15.02 15.56 -1.11
C THR A 179 -13.98 14.55 -1.57
N TRP A 180 -13.66 13.57 -0.70
CA TRP A 180 -12.72 12.50 -0.96
C TRP A 180 -13.09 11.72 -2.22
N ASP A 181 -14.34 11.24 -2.30
CA ASP A 181 -14.83 10.45 -3.44
C ASP A 181 -14.80 11.27 -4.73
N THR A 182 -15.12 12.56 -4.67
CA THR A 182 -15.06 13.47 -5.82
C THR A 182 -13.62 13.66 -6.28
N ASN A 183 -12.69 13.93 -5.37
CA ASN A 183 -11.28 14.12 -5.68
C ASN A 183 -10.66 12.84 -6.25
N ALA A 184 -10.94 11.69 -5.65
CA ALA A 184 -10.47 10.39 -6.14
C ALA A 184 -11.01 10.11 -7.56
N ALA A 185 -12.30 10.31 -7.80
CA ALA A 185 -12.92 10.06 -9.09
C ALA A 185 -12.38 11.00 -10.20
N THR A 186 -12.08 12.25 -9.87
CA THR A 186 -11.61 13.27 -10.82
C THR A 186 -10.09 13.40 -10.91
N GLY A 187 -9.34 12.74 -10.01
CA GLY A 187 -7.88 12.82 -9.94
C GLY A 187 -7.39 14.15 -9.38
N ASN A 188 -8.25 14.86 -8.66
CA ASN A 188 -7.96 16.17 -8.08
C ASN A 188 -7.33 16.03 -6.68
N PHE A 189 -6.20 15.33 -6.60
CA PHE A 189 -5.40 15.16 -5.39
C PHE A 189 -3.91 15.04 -5.76
N GLU A 190 -3.04 15.21 -4.78
CA GLU A 190 -1.59 15.01 -4.95
C GLU A 190 -1.13 13.74 -4.24
N ILE A 191 -1.23 13.72 -2.89
CA ILE A 191 -1.02 12.50 -2.11
C ILE A 191 -2.23 12.26 -1.20
N GLY A 192 -2.89 11.12 -1.37
CA GLY A 192 -4.01 10.69 -0.54
C GLY A 192 -3.66 9.45 0.29
N GLY A 193 -4.02 9.44 1.57
CA GLY A 193 -3.88 8.26 2.44
C GLY A 193 -5.16 7.46 2.58
N TYR A 194 -5.23 6.25 1.98
CA TYR A 194 -6.43 5.41 2.00
C TYR A 194 -6.16 3.92 1.72
N TRP A 195 -7.23 3.11 1.64
CA TRP A 195 -7.23 1.70 1.24
C TRP A 195 -7.63 1.53 -0.23
N PRO A 196 -6.68 1.47 -1.18
CA PRO A 196 -7.03 1.47 -2.60
C PRO A 196 -7.36 0.08 -3.18
N THR A 197 -7.04 -1.01 -2.47
CA THR A 197 -7.06 -2.36 -3.04
C THR A 197 -7.14 -3.46 -1.97
N GLY A 198 -7.26 -4.72 -2.41
CA GLY A 198 -7.21 -5.94 -1.62
C GLY A 198 -6.72 -7.12 -2.47
N GLY A 199 -6.63 -8.32 -1.91
CA GLY A 199 -6.27 -9.53 -2.67
C GLY A 199 -6.45 -10.80 -1.85
N ILE A 200 -7.13 -11.80 -2.39
CA ILE A 200 -7.40 -13.08 -1.71
C ILE A 200 -7.33 -14.31 -2.64
N THR A 201 -7.17 -14.12 -3.95
CA THR A 201 -7.19 -15.18 -4.97
C THR A 201 -5.92 -15.18 -5.83
N LYS A 202 -5.59 -16.35 -6.42
CA LYS A 202 -4.46 -16.48 -7.36
C LYS A 202 -4.65 -15.61 -8.61
N ASP A 203 -5.87 -15.53 -9.15
CA ASP A 203 -6.21 -14.55 -10.18
C ASP A 203 -6.42 -13.17 -9.57
N ILE A 204 -5.71 -12.17 -10.09
CA ILE A 204 -5.78 -10.77 -9.64
C ILE A 204 -6.44 -9.86 -10.67
N TYR A 205 -6.98 -10.38 -11.78
CA TYR A 205 -7.55 -9.53 -12.84
C TYR A 205 -8.62 -8.56 -12.31
N SER A 206 -9.47 -9.01 -11.39
CA SER A 206 -10.50 -8.17 -10.77
C SER A 206 -9.96 -7.03 -9.91
N GLN A 207 -8.72 -7.14 -9.42
CA GLN A 207 -8.02 -6.13 -8.63
C GLN A 207 -7.32 -5.10 -9.54
N ILE A 208 -6.87 -5.52 -10.72
CA ILE A 208 -5.98 -4.73 -11.56
C ILE A 208 -6.66 -4.15 -12.81
N ASN A 209 -7.82 -4.65 -13.24
CA ASN A 209 -8.46 -4.20 -14.50
C ASN A 209 -8.78 -2.69 -14.54
N GLY A 210 -9.06 -2.07 -13.39
CA GLY A 210 -9.27 -0.62 -13.30
C GLY A 210 -7.99 0.22 -13.50
N TRP A 211 -6.83 -0.43 -13.57
CA TRP A 211 -5.53 0.20 -13.83
C TRP A 211 -5.13 0.20 -15.32
N ASP A 212 -6.02 -0.27 -16.20
CA ASP A 212 -5.87 -0.17 -17.65
C ASP A 212 -5.76 1.31 -18.07
N ALA A 213 -4.67 1.66 -18.78
CA ALA A 213 -4.43 3.02 -19.22
C ALA A 213 -5.48 3.52 -20.23
N ASP A 214 -6.19 2.62 -20.92
CA ASP A 214 -7.28 2.99 -21.83
C ASP A 214 -8.49 3.58 -21.10
N LEU A 215 -8.58 3.38 -19.78
CA LEU A 215 -9.64 3.95 -18.92
C LEU A 215 -9.30 5.36 -18.41
N ILE A 216 -8.09 5.88 -18.70
CA ILE A 216 -7.65 7.20 -18.26
C ILE A 216 -8.42 8.30 -18.98
N VAL A 217 -9.01 9.19 -18.20
CA VAL A 217 -9.60 10.44 -18.65
C VAL A 217 -8.80 11.64 -18.11
N ALA A 218 -9.04 12.83 -18.66
CA ALA A 218 -8.36 14.04 -18.23
C ALA A 218 -8.60 14.34 -16.73
N LEU A 219 -7.63 15.02 -16.09
CA LEU A 219 -7.81 15.48 -14.71
C LEU A 219 -9.03 16.44 -14.63
N GLY A 220 -9.86 16.25 -13.61
CA GLY A 220 -11.15 16.93 -13.47
C GLY A 220 -12.34 16.14 -14.02
N GLU A 221 -12.11 15.10 -14.83
CA GLU A 221 -13.16 14.24 -15.36
C GLU A 221 -13.28 12.92 -14.58
N ARG A 222 -14.51 12.42 -14.44
CA ARG A 222 -14.79 11.13 -13.81
C ARG A 222 -14.62 10.00 -14.82
N GLY A 223 -13.64 9.12 -14.59
CA GLY A 223 -13.40 7.92 -15.38
C GLY A 223 -13.92 6.63 -14.73
N ALA A 224 -13.87 5.53 -15.47
CA ALA A 224 -14.14 4.18 -14.95
C ALA A 224 -12.88 3.49 -14.37
N GLY A 225 -11.69 4.06 -14.63
CA GLY A 225 -10.42 3.56 -14.14
C GLY A 225 -9.98 4.21 -12.81
N GLN A 226 -8.70 4.02 -12.52
CA GLN A 226 -8.05 4.46 -11.28
C GLN A 226 -7.90 6.00 -11.16
N GLY A 227 -7.85 6.44 -9.90
CA GLY A 227 -7.79 7.86 -9.52
C GLY A 227 -6.45 8.55 -9.78
N SER A 228 -5.34 7.80 -9.78
CA SER A 228 -3.97 8.35 -9.83
C SER A 228 -3.49 8.71 -11.24
N ARG A 229 -4.24 8.33 -12.27
CA ARG A 229 -3.88 8.46 -13.70
C ARG A 229 -2.51 7.83 -14.00
N TRP A 230 -2.17 6.73 -13.31
CA TRP A 230 -1.03 5.88 -13.66
C TRP A 230 -1.17 5.33 -15.08
N ASN A 231 -0.21 5.64 -15.94
CA ASN A 231 -0.18 5.24 -17.34
C ASN A 231 1.08 4.40 -17.59
N ASN A 232 0.91 3.11 -17.79
CA ASN A 232 2.00 2.18 -18.07
C ASN A 232 1.56 1.18 -19.16
N ALA A 233 2.27 1.21 -20.29
CA ALA A 233 1.90 0.44 -21.48
C ALA A 233 2.08 -1.08 -21.30
N GLU A 234 3.11 -1.50 -20.55
CA GLU A 234 3.37 -2.92 -20.29
C GLU A 234 2.33 -3.51 -19.34
N ALA A 235 1.99 -2.76 -18.28
CA ALA A 235 0.91 -3.12 -17.37
C ALA A 235 -0.44 -3.22 -18.12
N THR A 236 -0.71 -2.29 -19.02
CA THR A 236 -1.93 -2.26 -19.85
C THR A 236 -2.01 -3.48 -20.78
N GLU A 237 -0.91 -3.81 -21.47
CA GLU A 237 -0.86 -5.00 -22.34
C GLU A 237 -1.09 -6.29 -21.53
N ILE A 238 -0.53 -6.40 -20.33
CA ILE A 238 -0.79 -7.55 -19.45
C ILE A 238 -2.27 -7.64 -19.09
N ILE A 239 -2.91 -6.52 -18.70
CA ILE A 239 -4.35 -6.49 -18.40
C ILE A 239 -5.16 -6.99 -19.61
N HIS A 240 -4.83 -6.53 -20.82
CA HIS A 240 -5.52 -6.94 -22.05
C HIS A 240 -5.33 -8.41 -22.40
N GLN A 241 -4.18 -9.00 -22.04
CA GLN A 241 -3.96 -10.45 -22.19
C GLN A 241 -4.74 -11.25 -21.16
N LEU A 242 -4.72 -10.84 -19.89
CA LEU A 242 -5.46 -11.49 -18.81
C LEU A 242 -6.97 -11.52 -19.07
N ALA A 243 -7.52 -10.46 -19.66
CA ALA A 243 -8.93 -10.38 -20.06
C ALA A 243 -9.39 -11.51 -21.01
N LYS A 244 -8.45 -12.20 -21.68
CA LYS A 244 -8.70 -13.26 -22.66
C LYS A 244 -8.39 -14.66 -22.13
N LEU A 245 -7.84 -14.77 -20.92
CA LEU A 245 -7.40 -16.04 -20.34
C LEU A 245 -8.37 -16.52 -19.26
N SER A 246 -8.35 -17.83 -19.01
CA SER A 246 -9.04 -18.39 -17.84
C SER A 246 -8.30 -17.97 -16.57
N PRO A 247 -9.00 -17.63 -15.47
CA PRO A 247 -8.39 -17.46 -14.15
C PRO A 247 -7.59 -18.68 -13.66
N GLU A 248 -7.88 -19.87 -14.20
CA GLU A 248 -7.21 -21.13 -13.88
C GLU A 248 -5.99 -21.44 -14.78
N ASP A 249 -5.75 -20.63 -15.82
CA ASP A 249 -4.60 -20.80 -16.71
C ASP A 249 -3.31 -20.39 -15.98
N GLU A 250 -2.27 -21.23 -16.03
CA GLU A 250 -0.98 -20.91 -15.42
C GLU A 250 -0.36 -19.66 -16.05
N LYS A 251 -0.63 -19.41 -17.35
CA LYS A 251 -0.21 -18.17 -18.01
C LYS A 251 -0.81 -16.92 -17.35
N SER A 252 -2.03 -17.00 -16.83
CA SER A 252 -2.65 -15.87 -16.11
C SER A 252 -1.87 -15.51 -14.86
N TYR A 253 -1.35 -16.51 -14.15
CA TYR A 253 -0.57 -16.28 -12.95
C TYR A 253 0.83 -15.73 -13.25
N GLU A 254 1.51 -16.24 -14.28
CA GLU A 254 2.79 -15.69 -14.72
C GLU A 254 2.65 -14.21 -15.13
N LEU A 255 1.64 -13.89 -15.95
CA LEU A 255 1.32 -12.51 -16.32
C LEU A 255 1.01 -11.64 -15.10
N SER A 256 0.26 -12.16 -14.13
CA SER A 256 -0.05 -11.44 -12.89
C SER A 256 1.19 -11.13 -12.06
N LYS A 257 2.17 -12.04 -11.97
CA LYS A 257 3.45 -11.77 -11.31
C LYS A 257 4.26 -10.69 -12.03
N GLU A 258 4.29 -10.72 -13.37
CA GLU A 258 4.95 -9.67 -14.16
C GLU A 258 4.27 -8.31 -13.98
N PHE A 259 2.93 -8.25 -13.93
CA PHE A 259 2.20 -7.02 -13.59
C PHE A 259 2.63 -6.48 -12.23
N VAL A 260 2.72 -7.33 -11.21
CA VAL A 260 3.14 -6.91 -9.86
C VAL A 260 4.57 -6.36 -9.86
N LYS A 261 5.50 -6.96 -10.61
CA LYS A 261 6.87 -6.44 -10.75
C LYS A 261 6.89 -5.08 -11.44
N ILE A 262 6.18 -4.91 -12.56
CA ILE A 262 6.05 -3.62 -13.26
C ILE A 262 5.45 -2.56 -12.32
N ALA A 263 4.40 -2.92 -11.58
CA ALA A 263 3.80 -2.02 -10.60
C ALA A 263 4.81 -1.67 -9.49
N ILE A 264 5.64 -2.60 -9.01
CA ILE A 264 6.70 -2.31 -8.04
C ILE A 264 7.70 -1.34 -8.63
N GLU A 265 8.24 -1.63 -9.82
CA GLU A 265 9.22 -0.79 -10.52
C GLU A 265 8.70 0.65 -10.70
N ASP A 266 7.43 0.79 -11.08
CA ASP A 266 6.82 2.09 -11.34
C ASP A 266 6.20 2.72 -10.08
N MET A 267 6.00 1.98 -8.98
CA MET A 267 5.46 2.48 -7.70
C MET A 267 4.19 3.37 -7.81
N PRO A 268 3.07 2.91 -8.42
CA PRO A 268 1.89 3.76 -8.65
C PRO A 268 1.19 4.23 -7.37
N PHE A 269 1.41 3.53 -6.25
CA PHE A 269 1.20 4.05 -4.90
C PHE A 269 2.14 3.34 -3.91
N ILE A 270 2.34 3.93 -2.74
CA ILE A 270 3.26 3.41 -1.73
C ILE A 270 2.48 2.58 -0.71
N GLY A 271 2.75 1.27 -0.68
CA GLY A 271 2.16 0.34 0.28
C GLY A 271 2.82 0.43 1.66
N PHE A 272 1.99 0.58 2.71
CA PHE A 272 2.44 0.57 4.10
C PHE A 272 2.06 -0.74 4.79
N HIS A 273 0.85 -0.81 5.35
CA HIS A 273 0.35 -1.96 6.10
C HIS A 273 -0.84 -2.61 5.42
N SER A 274 -1.00 -3.91 5.64
CA SER A 274 -2.31 -4.54 5.49
C SER A 274 -3.29 -3.92 6.48
N GLY A 275 -4.52 -3.66 6.04
CA GLY A 275 -5.56 -3.10 6.88
C GLY A 275 -5.90 -4.04 8.05
N VAL A 276 -5.86 -3.51 9.27
CA VAL A 276 -6.35 -4.20 10.47
C VAL A 276 -7.70 -3.59 10.82
N LYS A 277 -8.76 -4.39 10.75
CA LYS A 277 -10.12 -3.94 11.06
C LYS A 277 -10.56 -4.49 12.40
N PHE A 278 -10.94 -3.59 13.31
CA PHE A 278 -11.56 -3.98 14.59
C PHE A 278 -13.04 -4.23 14.37
N VAL A 279 -13.47 -5.48 14.56
CA VAL A 279 -14.87 -5.87 14.47
C VAL A 279 -15.33 -6.43 15.82
N PRO A 280 -15.81 -5.58 16.74
CA PRO A 280 -16.36 -6.06 17.99
C PRO A 280 -17.68 -6.80 17.74
N THR A 281 -17.87 -7.92 18.42
CA THR A 281 -19.11 -8.69 18.43
C THR A 281 -19.63 -8.79 19.87
N ASN A 282 -20.94 -8.96 20.03
CA ASN A 282 -21.57 -9.13 21.35
C ASN A 282 -22.36 -10.43 21.39
N SER A 283 -21.82 -11.41 22.11
CA SER A 283 -22.41 -12.75 22.22
C SER A 283 -23.40 -12.91 23.38
N SER A 284 -24.06 -11.83 23.82
CA SER A 284 -25.06 -11.90 24.92
C SER A 284 -26.39 -12.52 24.49
N ILE A 285 -26.75 -12.40 23.21
CA ILE A 285 -28.04 -12.89 22.65
C ILE A 285 -27.79 -13.77 21.42
N TRP A 286 -26.83 -13.37 20.59
CA TRP A 286 -26.52 -14.01 19.32
C TRP A 286 -25.06 -14.46 19.32
N GLY A 287 -24.80 -15.70 18.93
CA GLY A 287 -23.47 -16.30 18.86
C GLY A 287 -23.05 -16.63 17.43
N ASN A 288 -22.01 -17.44 17.31
CA ASN A 288 -21.47 -17.92 16.04
C ASN A 288 -21.07 -16.81 15.04
N TYR A 289 -20.65 -15.64 15.54
CA TYR A 289 -19.99 -14.64 14.68
C TYR A 289 -18.65 -15.18 14.14
N PRO A 290 -18.23 -14.80 12.92
CA PRO A 290 -16.92 -15.20 12.43
C PRO A 290 -15.82 -14.68 13.34
N SER A 291 -14.83 -15.53 13.61
CA SER A 291 -13.69 -15.20 14.45
C SER A 291 -12.43 -15.88 13.91
N ALA A 292 -11.27 -15.62 14.52
CA ALA A 292 -10.05 -16.34 14.17
C ALA A 292 -10.17 -17.86 14.42
N GLU A 293 -10.97 -18.28 15.41
CA GLU A 293 -11.21 -19.70 15.73
C GLU A 293 -12.29 -20.34 14.84
N ASN A 294 -13.20 -19.54 14.28
CA ASN A 294 -14.23 -19.97 13.35
C ASN A 294 -14.31 -19.03 12.12
N PRO A 295 -13.33 -19.09 11.19
CA PRO A 295 -13.18 -18.10 10.12
C PRO A 295 -14.02 -18.45 8.88
N TYR A 296 -15.29 -18.83 9.05
CA TYR A 296 -16.17 -19.20 7.92
C TYR A 296 -16.49 -18.03 6.97
N ASN A 297 -16.27 -16.78 7.42
CA ASN A 297 -16.35 -15.57 6.59
C ASN A 297 -15.49 -14.45 7.20
N GLY A 298 -15.29 -13.37 6.45
CA GLY A 298 -14.74 -12.14 7.01
C GLY A 298 -15.76 -11.47 7.96
N PRO A 299 -15.35 -10.97 9.14
CA PRO A 299 -16.27 -10.53 10.19
C PRO A 299 -16.97 -9.19 9.91
N TRP A 300 -16.85 -8.63 8.70
CA TRP A 300 -17.27 -7.26 8.40
C TRP A 300 -18.78 -7.14 8.17
N TRP A 301 -19.46 -6.39 9.04
CA TRP A 301 -20.91 -6.14 8.92
C TRP A 301 -21.28 -5.05 7.91
N TRP A 302 -20.31 -4.20 7.52
CA TRP A 302 -20.51 -3.09 6.59
C TRP A 302 -20.17 -3.44 5.13
N TRP A 303 -19.77 -4.69 4.86
CA TRP A 303 -19.48 -5.18 3.51
C TRP A 303 -20.57 -6.13 3.01
N SER A 304 -20.54 -6.42 1.70
CA SER A 304 -21.52 -7.29 1.04
C SER A 304 -21.54 -8.72 1.60
N CYS A 305 -20.50 -9.14 2.31
CA CYS A 305 -20.40 -10.45 2.95
C CYS A 305 -21.33 -10.62 4.16
N PHE A 306 -21.82 -9.53 4.77
CA PHE A 306 -22.65 -9.61 5.98
C PHE A 306 -23.93 -10.45 5.79
N LYS A 307 -24.51 -10.44 4.59
CA LYS A 307 -25.69 -11.27 4.26
C LYS A 307 -25.45 -12.78 4.40
N TYR A 308 -24.19 -13.23 4.28
CA TYR A 308 -23.81 -14.63 4.49
C TYR A 308 -23.52 -14.93 5.95
N ILE A 309 -23.20 -13.92 6.76
CA ILE A 309 -23.02 -14.08 8.21
C ILE A 309 -24.38 -14.26 8.89
N THR A 310 -25.42 -13.58 8.41
CA THR A 310 -26.76 -13.65 9.02
C THR A 310 -27.41 -15.04 8.97
N THR A 311 -26.94 -15.95 8.09
CA THR A 311 -27.44 -17.34 8.03
C THR A 311 -26.76 -18.26 9.03
N GLU A 312 -25.62 -17.84 9.57
CA GLU A 312 -24.79 -18.63 10.49
C GLU A 312 -24.97 -18.21 11.95
N VAL A 313 -25.38 -16.96 12.20
CA VAL A 313 -25.60 -16.44 13.55
C VAL A 313 -26.80 -17.14 14.23
N THR A 314 -26.59 -17.68 15.43
CA THR A 314 -27.60 -18.41 16.20
C THR A 314 -27.89 -17.77 17.56
N PRO A 315 -29.06 -17.99 18.18
CA PRO A 315 -29.26 -17.60 19.58
C PRO A 315 -28.25 -18.30 20.49
N VAL A 316 -27.75 -17.60 21.51
CA VAL A 316 -26.91 -18.23 22.56
C VAL A 316 -27.82 -19.09 23.43
N GLU A 317 -27.50 -20.38 23.57
CA GLU A 317 -28.20 -21.26 24.50
C GLU A 317 -28.02 -20.77 25.94
N LYS A 318 -29.11 -20.71 26.71
CA LYS A 318 -29.11 -20.24 28.10
C LYS A 318 -28.67 -21.31 29.08
#